data_AF-A0A7Y9EQE8-F1
#
_entry.id   AF-A0A7Y9EQE8-F1
#
_cell.length_a   1.000
_cell.length_b   1.000
_cell.length_c   1.000
_cell.angle_alpha   90.00
_cell.angle_beta   90.00
_cell.angle_gamma   90.00
#
_symmetry.space_group_name_H-M   'P 1'
#
loop_
_entity.id
_entity.type
_entity.pdbx_description
1 polymer ?
#
loop_
_entity_poly.entity_id
_entity_poly.type
_entity_poly.pdbx_seq_one_letter_code
_entity_poly.pdbx_strand_id
1 'polypeptide(L)'
;MNLHSDTSAGPFWVDEEYDREYASDGVSRYGAYVRDRLDSSFAECWETWGEPSSRCVEFASAVWRTASGPVMAPGYVRSNSWVLGARVERSQWDGSLIAAVSLVAPWPAALARSVDWQGGRRWRD
;
A
#
# COMPACT_ATOMS: atom_id res chain seq x y z
N MET A 1 -0.24 -9.43 25.39
CA MET A 1 0.06 -8.21 24.61
C MET A 1 1.28 -8.55 23.78
N ASN A 2 1.06 -9.11 22.59
CA ASN A 2 2.15 -9.65 21.77
C ASN A 2 2.85 -8.51 21.04
N LEU A 3 4.03 -8.15 21.55
CA LEU A 3 5.03 -7.36 20.84
C LEU A 3 5.55 -8.23 19.69
N HIS A 4 4.89 -8.18 18.53
CA HIS A 4 5.56 -8.59 17.31
C HIS A 4 6.60 -7.52 17.02
N SER A 5 7.86 -7.87 17.28
CA SER A 5 9.02 -7.05 17.01
C SER A 5 9.01 -6.61 15.55
N ASP A 6 8.90 -5.30 15.35
CA ASP A 6 9.01 -4.58 14.07
C ASP A 6 10.42 -4.81 13.49
N THR A 7 10.63 -5.99 12.91
CA THR A 7 11.91 -6.45 12.37
C THR A 7 11.83 -6.64 10.86
N SER A 8 10.93 -5.92 10.19
CA SER A 8 11.07 -5.73 8.75
C SER A 8 12.07 -4.59 8.52
N ALA A 9 13.14 -4.87 7.77
CA ALA A 9 14.11 -3.86 7.37
C ALA A 9 13.52 -2.76 6.47
N GLY A 10 12.27 -2.89 6.00
CA GLY A 10 11.61 -1.98 5.07
C GLY A 10 10.28 -1.42 5.57
N PRO A 11 9.78 -0.30 4.98
CA PRO A 11 8.52 0.34 5.36
C PRO A 11 7.29 -0.55 5.22
N PHE A 12 7.39 -1.62 4.42
CA PHE A 12 6.38 -2.64 4.19
C PHE A 12 6.98 -4.04 4.36
N TRP A 13 6.14 -5.00 4.71
CA TRP A 13 6.49 -6.42 4.66
C TRP A 13 5.28 -7.28 4.32
N VAL A 14 5.53 -8.48 3.86
CA VAL A 14 4.50 -9.51 3.68
C VAL A 14 4.44 -10.35 4.95
N ASP A 15 3.24 -10.54 5.46
CA ASP A 15 2.98 -11.28 6.70
C ASP A 15 2.46 -12.70 6.36
N GLU A 16 3.33 -13.51 5.74
CA GLU A 16 2.98 -14.86 5.24
C GLU A 16 2.55 -15.82 6.36
N GLU A 17 3.12 -15.64 7.56
CA GLU A 17 2.80 -16.45 8.74
C GLU A 17 1.37 -16.18 9.18
N TYR A 18 1.02 -14.91 9.43
CA TYR A 18 -0.34 -14.54 9.80
C TYR A 18 -1.36 -14.85 8.69
N ASP A 19 -0.97 -14.70 7.43
CA ASP A 19 -1.82 -15.05 6.29
C ASP A 19 -2.22 -16.53 6.30
N ARG A 20 -1.25 -17.42 6.55
CA ARG A 20 -1.47 -18.87 6.59
C ARG A 20 -2.22 -19.30 7.86
N GLU A 21 -1.82 -18.80 9.02
CA GLU A 21 -2.40 -19.18 10.31
C GLU A 21 -3.90 -18.89 10.40
N TYR A 22 -4.34 -17.78 9.79
CA TYR A 22 -5.73 -17.33 9.84
C TYR A 22 -6.51 -17.64 8.56
N ALA A 23 -5.96 -18.46 7.66
CA ALA A 23 -6.62 -18.88 6.44
C ALA A 23 -7.72 -19.92 6.74
N SER A 24 -8.95 -19.63 6.32
CA SER A 24 -10.06 -20.58 6.47
C SER A 24 -9.92 -21.83 5.60
N ASP A 25 -9.15 -21.75 4.51
CA ASP A 25 -8.81 -22.87 3.64
C ASP A 25 -7.51 -23.59 4.06
N GLY A 26 -6.85 -23.13 5.13
CA GLY A 26 -5.57 -23.65 5.60
C GLY A 26 -4.38 -23.37 4.68
N VAL A 27 -4.55 -22.55 3.63
CA VAL A 27 -3.51 -22.24 2.64
C VAL A 27 -3.11 -20.78 2.71
N SER A 28 -4.03 -19.86 2.43
CA SER A 28 -3.75 -18.42 2.37
C SER A 28 -5.04 -17.61 2.37
N ARG A 29 -5.16 -16.64 3.27
CA ARG A 29 -6.26 -15.67 3.22
C ARG A 29 -6.17 -14.86 1.95
N TYR A 30 -5.00 -14.31 1.64
CA TYR A 30 -4.79 -13.52 0.44
C TYR A 30 -5.13 -14.30 -0.84
N GLY A 31 -4.72 -15.57 -0.91
CA GLY A 31 -5.08 -16.46 -2.00
C GLY A 31 -6.59 -16.67 -2.15
N ALA A 32 -7.34 -16.76 -1.05
CA ALA A 32 -8.80 -16.78 -1.11
C ALA A 32 -9.39 -15.47 -1.66
N TYR A 33 -8.86 -14.32 -1.24
CA TYR A 33 -9.27 -13.01 -1.78
C TYR A 33 -8.98 -12.86 -3.28
N VAL A 34 -7.84 -13.35 -3.76
CA VAL A 34 -7.49 -13.38 -5.18
C VAL A 34 -8.46 -14.27 -5.95
N ARG A 35 -8.71 -15.50 -5.46
CA ARG A 35 -9.63 -16.45 -6.11
C ARG A 35 -11.05 -15.90 -6.25
N ASP A 36 -11.55 -15.23 -5.22
CA ASP A 36 -12.86 -14.57 -5.20
C ASP A 36 -12.97 -13.41 -6.23
N ARG A 37 -11.83 -12.90 -6.72
CA ARG A 37 -11.76 -11.76 -7.66
C ARG A 37 -11.23 -12.13 -9.04
N LEU A 38 -10.99 -13.41 -9.32
CA LEU A 38 -10.44 -13.85 -10.60
C LEU A 38 -11.31 -13.40 -11.76
N ASP A 39 -12.62 -13.58 -11.65
CA ASP A 39 -13.59 -13.28 -12.70
C ASP A 39 -14.04 -11.80 -12.73
N SER A 40 -13.39 -10.93 -11.93
CA SER A 40 -13.69 -9.49 -11.88
C SER A 40 -12.40 -8.67 -12.00
N SER A 41 -11.92 -8.05 -10.91
CA SER A 41 -10.82 -7.09 -10.96
C SER A 41 -9.53 -7.66 -11.55
N PHE A 42 -9.31 -8.98 -11.43
CA PHE A 42 -8.15 -9.64 -12.05
C PHE A 42 -8.37 -9.98 -13.52
N ALA A 43 -9.57 -10.41 -13.94
CA ALA A 43 -9.92 -10.59 -15.35
C ALA A 43 -9.84 -9.28 -16.14
N GLU A 44 -10.34 -8.17 -15.56
CA GLU A 44 -10.31 -6.83 -16.15
C GLU A 44 -8.89 -6.36 -16.52
N CYS A 45 -7.88 -6.82 -15.77
CA CYS A 45 -6.47 -6.54 -16.07
C CYS A 45 -6.02 -7.11 -17.43
N TRP A 46 -6.69 -8.16 -17.92
CA TRP A 46 -6.39 -8.84 -19.18
C TRP A 46 -7.32 -8.46 -20.32
N GLU A 47 -8.52 -7.99 -20.01
CA GLU A 47 -9.50 -7.49 -20.99
C GLU A 47 -9.23 -6.06 -21.44
N THR A 48 -8.35 -5.33 -20.74
CA THR A 48 -7.92 -4.00 -21.16
C THR A 48 -7.24 -4.09 -22.53
N TRP A 49 -7.88 -3.49 -23.55
CA TRP A 49 -7.32 -3.28 -24.87
C TRP A 49 -6.11 -2.34 -24.75
N GLY A 50 -4.93 -2.91 -24.61
CA GLY A 50 -3.69 -2.17 -24.40
C GLY A 50 -2.46 -3.04 -24.56
N GLU A 51 -1.31 -2.39 -24.66
CA GLU A 51 0.00 -3.03 -24.74
C GLU A 51 0.24 -3.94 -23.51
N PRO A 52 1.03 -5.04 -23.65
CA PRO A 52 1.31 -5.96 -22.55
C PRO A 52 1.81 -5.28 -21.26
N SER A 53 2.54 -4.17 -21.38
CA SER A 53 3.01 -3.37 -20.23
C SER A 53 1.86 -2.78 -19.40
N SER A 54 0.76 -2.36 -20.03
CA SER A 54 -0.41 -1.82 -19.32
C SER A 54 -1.10 -2.90 -18.48
N ARG A 55 -1.16 -4.14 -18.98
CA ARG A 55 -1.72 -5.28 -18.23
C ARG A 55 -0.92 -5.56 -16.96
N CYS A 56 0.41 -5.47 -17.02
CA CYS A 56 1.26 -5.63 -15.84
C CYS A 56 1.01 -4.54 -14.78
N VAL A 57 0.77 -3.29 -15.21
CA VAL A 57 0.50 -2.16 -14.32
C VAL A 57 -0.86 -2.30 -13.63
N GLU A 58 -1.90 -2.68 -14.38
CA GLU A 58 -3.23 -2.96 -13.82
C GLU A 58 -3.18 -4.14 -12.85
N PHE A 59 -2.51 -5.23 -13.22
CA PHE A 59 -2.33 -6.39 -12.36
C PHE A 59 -1.61 -6.03 -11.06
N ALA A 60 -0.51 -5.27 -11.13
CA ALA A 60 0.22 -4.82 -9.94
C ALA A 60 -0.67 -3.96 -9.01
N SER A 61 -1.49 -3.08 -9.59
CA SER A 61 -2.42 -2.23 -8.84
C SER A 61 -3.52 -3.05 -8.16
N ALA A 62 -4.08 -4.04 -8.86
CA ALA A 62 -5.10 -4.95 -8.33
C ALA A 62 -4.56 -5.85 -7.20
N VAL A 63 -3.37 -6.42 -7.39
CA VAL A 63 -2.65 -7.20 -6.37
C VAL A 63 -2.41 -6.37 -5.12
N TRP A 64 -1.85 -5.15 -5.26
CA TRP A 64 -1.60 -4.28 -4.11
C TRP A 64 -2.88 -3.92 -3.35
N ARG A 65 -3.93 -3.53 -4.08
CA ARG A 65 -5.22 -3.16 -3.48
C ARG A 65 -5.86 -4.33 -2.73
N THR A 66 -5.75 -5.53 -3.27
CA THR A 66 -6.27 -6.75 -2.62
C THR A 66 -5.46 -7.13 -1.39
N ALA A 67 -4.13 -6.95 -1.44
CA ALA A 67 -3.21 -7.28 -0.37
C ALA A 67 -3.24 -6.28 0.81
N SER A 68 -3.83 -5.10 0.63
CA SER A 68 -3.86 -4.03 1.62
C SER A 68 -5.27 -3.76 2.14
N GLY A 69 -5.34 -3.00 3.24
CA GLY A 69 -6.61 -2.46 3.72
C GLY A 69 -7.17 -1.40 2.76
N PRO A 70 -8.49 -1.21 2.67
CA PRO A 70 -9.52 -1.87 3.48
C PRO A 70 -10.02 -3.20 2.90
N VAL A 71 -9.51 -3.67 1.75
CA VAL A 71 -10.00 -4.90 1.11
C VAL A 71 -9.71 -6.11 2.00
N MET A 72 -8.45 -6.26 2.41
CA MET A 72 -8.05 -7.29 3.36
C MET A 72 -7.64 -6.64 4.67
N ALA A 73 -8.31 -7.02 5.76
CA ALA A 73 -8.04 -6.51 7.11
C ALA A 73 -7.94 -7.67 8.12
N PRO A 74 -6.84 -7.78 8.88
CA PRO A 74 -5.55 -7.15 8.61
C PRO A 74 -4.99 -7.58 7.23
N GLY A 75 -4.37 -6.65 6.47
CA GLY A 75 -3.86 -6.91 5.12
C GLY A 75 -2.78 -8.00 5.02
N TYR A 76 -2.54 -8.52 3.83
CA TYR A 76 -1.41 -9.41 3.53
C TYR A 76 -0.08 -8.65 3.55
N VAL A 77 -0.09 -7.43 2.98
CA VAL A 77 0.99 -6.47 3.14
C VAL A 77 0.74 -5.64 4.40
N ARG A 78 1.72 -5.66 5.29
CA ARG A 78 1.80 -4.84 6.48
C ARG A 78 2.67 -3.62 6.23
N SER A 79 2.53 -2.63 7.09
CA SER A 79 3.31 -1.41 7.05
C SER A 79 3.74 -1.01 8.45
N ASN A 80 4.91 -0.39 8.54
CA ASN A 80 5.40 0.17 9.78
C ASN A 80 4.46 1.30 10.27
N SER A 81 4.48 1.61 11.57
CA SER A 81 3.56 2.56 12.22
C SER A 81 3.60 4.00 11.67
N TRP A 82 4.73 4.45 11.14
CA TRP A 82 4.88 5.74 10.46
C TRP A 82 4.27 5.80 9.05
N VAL A 83 3.85 4.68 8.47
CA VAL A 83 3.11 4.65 7.20
C VAL A 83 1.63 4.82 7.50
N LEU A 84 1.05 5.96 7.10
CA LEU A 84 -0.38 6.25 7.28
C LEU A 84 -1.26 5.61 6.19
N GLY A 85 -0.68 5.38 5.02
CA GLY A 85 -1.38 4.77 3.89
C GLY A 85 -0.48 4.66 2.67
N ALA A 86 -0.80 3.71 1.81
CA ALA A 86 -0.07 3.49 0.57
C ALA A 86 -1.01 2.95 -0.50
N ARG A 87 -0.90 3.52 -1.69
CA ARG A 87 -1.72 3.15 -2.86
C ARG A 87 -0.82 2.98 -4.08
N VAL A 88 -1.23 2.06 -4.93
CA VAL A 88 -0.60 1.79 -6.22
C VAL A 88 -1.67 1.92 -7.29
N GLU A 89 -1.39 2.70 -8.33
CA GLU A 89 -2.33 2.96 -9.41
C GLU A 89 -1.61 3.17 -10.74
N ARG A 90 -2.35 3.01 -11.84
CA ARG A 90 -1.89 3.39 -13.17
C ARG A 90 -1.99 4.91 -13.35
N SER A 91 -0.92 5.50 -13.86
CA SER A 91 -0.90 6.87 -14.36
C SER A 91 -1.87 7.03 -15.53
N GLN A 92 -2.83 7.95 -15.42
CA GLN A 92 -3.72 8.28 -16.53
C GLN A 92 -3.03 9.06 -17.66
N TRP A 93 -1.81 9.54 -17.45
CA TRP A 93 -1.05 10.33 -18.43
C TRP A 93 -0.23 9.47 -19.39
N ASP A 94 0.61 8.59 -18.83
CA ASP A 94 1.57 7.78 -19.59
C ASP A 94 1.41 6.27 -19.36
N GLY A 95 0.44 5.86 -18.54
CA GLY A 95 0.19 4.45 -18.23
C GLY A 95 1.23 3.79 -17.33
N SER A 96 2.20 4.54 -16.79
CA SER A 96 3.19 4.04 -15.83
C SER A 96 2.55 3.66 -14.48
N LEU A 97 3.26 2.87 -13.67
CA LEU A 97 2.83 2.55 -12.31
C LEU A 97 3.24 3.68 -11.35
N ILE A 98 2.27 4.23 -10.62
CA ILE A 98 2.49 5.21 -9.56
C ILE A 98 2.28 4.52 -8.22
N ALA A 99 3.30 4.61 -7.35
CA ALA A 99 3.17 4.29 -5.94
C ALA A 99 3.16 5.60 -5.12
N ALA A 100 2.10 5.82 -4.34
CA ALA A 100 1.97 6.96 -3.46
C ALA A 100 1.86 6.50 -2.01
N VAL A 101 2.73 7.04 -1.16
CA VAL A 101 2.81 6.66 0.26
C VAL A 101 2.68 7.92 1.12
N SER A 102 1.75 7.89 2.06
CA SER A 102 1.58 8.91 3.10
C SER A 102 2.34 8.46 4.34
N LEU A 103 3.29 9.28 4.80
CA LEU A 103 4.20 8.98 5.91
C LEU A 103 4.09 10.05 7.00
N VAL A 104 4.31 9.66 8.24
CA VAL A 104 4.66 10.57 9.33
C VAL A 104 6.18 10.72 9.34
N ALA A 105 6.66 11.95 9.17
CA ALA A 105 8.06 12.28 9.32
C ALA A 105 8.26 13.27 10.48
N PRO A 106 9.36 13.17 11.23
CA PRO A 106 9.71 14.19 12.20
C PRO A 106 9.90 15.54 11.51
N TRP A 107 9.66 16.63 12.24
CA TRP A 107 9.87 17.98 11.72
C TRP A 107 11.32 18.14 11.21
N PRO A 108 11.53 18.62 9.98
CA PRO A 108 12.88 18.74 9.44
C PRO A 108 13.74 19.64 10.33
N ALA A 109 14.92 19.15 10.73
CA ALA A 109 15.82 19.89 11.61
C ALA A 109 16.22 21.27 11.04
N ALA A 110 16.32 21.38 9.71
CA ALA A 110 16.57 22.63 9.00
C ALA A 110 15.47 23.68 9.23
N LEU A 111 14.21 23.24 9.38
CA LEU A 111 13.07 24.10 9.66
C LEU A 111 12.83 24.31 11.16
N ALA A 112 13.44 23.48 12.02
CA ALA A 112 13.30 23.60 13.47
C ALA A 112 13.98 24.86 14.05
N ARG A 113 14.96 25.43 13.34
CA ARG A 113 15.79 26.55 13.83
C ARG A 113 15.39 27.93 13.33
N SER A 114 14.40 28.05 12.43
CA SER A 114 13.96 29.37 11.98
C SER A 114 12.97 29.95 12.98
N VAL A 115 13.30 31.11 13.53
CA VAL A 115 12.43 31.89 14.43
C VAL A 115 11.16 32.39 13.71
N ASP A 116 11.23 32.60 12.38
CA ASP A 116 10.10 33.07 11.57
C ASP A 116 8.95 32.06 11.49
N TRP A 117 9.28 30.75 11.42
CA TRP A 117 8.28 29.68 11.31
C TRP A 117 7.69 29.23 12.65
N GLN A 118 8.40 29.43 13.77
CA GLN A 118 7.89 29.07 15.11
C GLN A 118 6.81 30.02 15.63
N GLY A 119 6.62 31.18 14.98
CA GLY A 119 5.73 32.24 15.47
C GLY A 119 4.32 32.27 14.89
N GLY A 120 4.00 31.53 13.82
CA GLY A 120 2.67 31.55 13.19
C GLY A 120 2.14 32.94 12.76
N ARG A 121 2.97 33.99 12.78
CA ARG A 121 2.57 35.40 12.64
C ARG A 121 2.66 35.94 11.20
N ARG A 122 2.92 35.09 10.20
CA ARG A 122 3.19 35.57 8.83
C ARG A 122 2.32 34.99 7.71
N TRP A 123 1.29 34.21 8.01
CA TRP A 123 0.24 33.94 7.03
C TRP A 123 -0.95 34.88 7.27
N ARG A 124 -0.88 36.06 6.67
CA ARG A 124 -2.02 36.93 6.38
C ARG A 124 -1.80 37.50 4.99
N ASP A 125 -2.49 36.95 4.02
CA ASP A 125 -2.96 37.63 2.81
C ASP A 125 -4.39 37.14 2.56
#